data_AF-A0A132B689-F1
#
_entry.id   AF-A0A132B689-F1
#
_cell.length_a   1.000
_cell.length_b   1.000
_cell.length_c   1.000
_cell.angle_alpha   90.00
_cell.angle_beta   90.00
_cell.angle_gamma   90.00
#
_symmetry.space_group_name_H-M   'P 1'
#
loop_
_entity.id
_entity.type
_entity.pdbx_description
1 polymer ?
#
loop_
_entity_poly.entity_id
_entity_poly.type
_entity_poly.pdbx_seq_one_letter_code
_entity_poly.pdbx_strand_id
1 'polypeptide(L)'
;MADTKDPPKALPKPNPIWKYLGFGENFRPRLPSRNWMIFLSITGAFTTAVIYDKREEKRAQRKWMKAVEHIGKEPLPSSGSMPRKLSIFLEAPPGDGLRVAQDHFKEYVKPILVASGLDWEFIQGRKEGDVRAEIAEKIRNSRLPPDQRREEDVITETRRSSGIPEFDGIRGDIVIGRHTWKEYVRGVHEGWLGPLTEPSSVGEKTSEDVSMGDKEAGVPVESVEAVETLPGITITSTPKEADEVTTPSEKPKEKPKKPPQPPPFITTAEYSNADSPPGLPAEFDPSQPISFPHILGFLNTPRRLYRFLNRRHMADSIGREIAAVILSTYRPYDTTSASSTESTFSSDTNQPPSSNVPSTPQIAEQQTALIEEEKDWPKSVRVLKDDDPERTWLDPIVLDPRIASRMRRFQITLDEEARVRAIVVPEEEVEGWIKGGIRSLGRQGLKAMGFGKDKKPAPAEGEEEVLE
;
A
#
# COMPACT_ATOMS: atom_id res chain seq x y z
N MET A 1 10.90 80.22 8.07
CA MET A 1 10.73 79.60 9.40
C MET A 1 11.44 78.27 9.34
N ALA A 2 12.51 78.10 10.12
CA ALA A 2 13.30 76.88 10.13
C ALA A 2 12.57 75.82 10.96
N ASP A 3 12.31 74.65 10.36
CA ASP A 3 11.76 73.49 11.06
C ASP A 3 12.73 73.07 12.16
N THR A 4 12.31 73.29 13.40
CA THR A 4 13.00 72.82 14.60
C THR A 4 12.69 71.33 14.75
N LYS A 5 13.62 70.50 14.30
CA LYS A 5 13.55 69.04 14.49
C LYS A 5 13.91 68.74 15.94
N ASP A 6 12.91 68.42 16.75
CA ASP A 6 13.09 68.03 18.16
C ASP A 6 14.15 66.91 18.30
N PRO A 7 14.99 66.94 19.36
CA PRO A 7 16.01 65.92 19.59
C PRO A 7 15.36 64.56 19.92
N PRO A 8 15.94 63.43 19.47
CA PRO A 8 15.38 62.11 19.72
C PRO A 8 15.33 61.82 21.23
N LYS A 9 14.14 61.46 21.75
CA LYS A 9 13.95 61.04 23.14
C LYS A 9 14.92 59.92 23.52
N ALA A 10 15.61 60.08 24.64
CA ALA A 10 16.51 59.08 25.20
C ALA A 10 15.74 57.78 25.52
N LEU A 11 16.27 56.65 25.06
CA LEU A 11 15.65 55.35 25.26
C LEU A 11 15.73 54.92 26.75
N PRO A 12 14.70 54.27 27.30
CA PRO A 12 14.68 53.82 28.69
C PRO A 12 15.80 52.79 28.98
N LYS A 13 16.23 52.73 30.24
CA LYS A 13 17.28 51.80 30.71
C LYS A 13 16.84 50.34 30.52
N PRO A 14 17.70 49.44 30.01
CA PRO A 14 17.36 48.03 29.81
C PRO A 14 17.17 47.30 31.15
N ASN A 15 16.31 46.27 31.15
CA ASN A 15 16.03 45.48 32.34
C ASN A 15 17.31 44.75 32.82
N PRO A 16 17.66 44.79 34.12
CA PRO A 16 18.90 44.20 34.65
C PRO A 16 18.92 42.67 34.57
N ILE A 17 17.76 42.02 34.42
CA ILE A 17 17.63 40.56 34.26
C ILE A 17 18.49 40.03 33.08
N TRP A 18 18.61 40.81 32.00
CA TRP A 18 19.41 40.40 30.83
C TRP A 18 20.91 40.35 31.11
N LYS A 19 21.40 41.17 32.04
CA LYS A 19 22.78 41.12 32.53
C LYS A 19 23.02 39.82 33.30
N TYR A 20 22.11 39.46 34.21
CA TYR A 20 22.22 38.24 35.00
C TYR A 20 22.10 36.96 34.17
N LEU A 21 21.43 37.03 33.02
CA LEU A 21 21.28 35.92 32.08
C LEU A 21 22.46 35.82 31.07
N GLY A 22 23.48 36.69 31.18
CA GLY A 22 24.70 36.63 30.37
C GLY A 22 24.62 37.28 29.00
N PHE A 23 23.50 37.94 28.66
CA PHE A 23 23.33 38.60 27.35
C PHE A 23 23.99 39.98 27.25
N GLY A 24 24.54 40.49 28.35
CA GLY A 24 25.24 41.77 28.43
C GLY A 24 24.35 42.96 28.82
N GLU A 25 24.98 44.06 29.24
CA GLU A 25 24.28 45.22 29.81
C GLU A 25 23.48 46.04 28.79
N ASN A 26 23.82 45.90 27.50
CA ASN A 26 23.20 46.63 26.40
C ASN A 26 22.23 45.76 25.57
N PHE A 27 21.95 44.53 25.99
CA PHE A 27 21.04 43.66 25.25
C PHE A 27 19.61 44.21 25.31
N ARG A 28 19.04 44.42 24.12
CA ARG A 28 17.67 44.88 23.94
C ARG A 28 16.98 43.87 23.05
N PRO A 29 16.09 43.00 23.58
CA PRO A 29 15.34 42.09 22.75
C PRO A 29 14.44 42.93 21.83
N ARG A 30 14.86 43.07 20.57
CA ARG A 30 14.01 43.62 19.51
C ARG A 30 13.21 42.47 18.94
N LEU A 31 11.90 42.69 18.79
CA LEU A 31 11.10 41.76 18.02
C LEU A 31 11.69 41.66 16.60
N PRO A 32 11.69 40.47 15.99
CA PRO A 32 12.04 40.33 14.60
C PRO A 32 11.20 41.31 13.75
N SER A 33 11.78 41.79 12.64
CA SER A 33 11.04 42.69 11.74
C SER A 33 9.75 42.03 11.24
N ARG A 34 8.79 42.83 10.75
CA ARG A 34 7.50 42.32 10.22
C ARG A 34 7.69 41.17 9.23
N ASN A 35 8.62 41.29 8.29
CA ASN A 35 8.89 40.25 7.29
C ASN A 35 9.46 38.98 7.93
N TRP A 36 10.33 39.12 8.94
CA TRP A 36 10.83 37.99 9.70
C TRP A 36 9.74 37.30 10.53
N MET A 37 8.83 38.06 11.15
CA MET A 37 7.69 37.47 11.87
C MET A 37 6.78 36.69 10.92
N ILE A 38 6.48 37.22 9.73
CA ILE A 38 5.69 36.53 8.71
C ILE A 38 6.40 35.25 8.25
N PHE A 39 7.71 35.33 8.00
CA PHE A 39 8.50 34.17 7.59
C PHE A 39 8.51 33.07 8.66
N LEU A 40 8.80 33.44 9.91
CA LEU A 40 8.84 32.50 11.04
C LEU A 40 7.46 31.93 11.37
N SER A 41 6.39 32.71 11.22
CA SER A 41 5.03 32.21 11.46
C SER A 41 4.60 31.20 10.38
N ILE A 42 4.88 31.47 9.10
CA ILE A 42 4.53 30.55 8.00
C ILE A 42 5.35 29.27 8.08
N THR A 43 6.68 29.38 8.24
CA THR A 43 7.56 28.20 8.36
C THR A 43 7.28 27.40 9.64
N GLY A 44 7.01 28.08 10.76
CA GLY A 44 6.57 27.46 12.01
C GLY A 44 5.23 26.74 11.88
N ALA A 45 4.23 27.36 11.25
CA ALA A 45 2.92 26.75 11.02
C ALA A 45 3.02 25.51 10.09
N PHE A 46 3.81 25.60 9.03
CA PHE A 46 4.01 24.46 8.13
C PHE A 46 4.76 23.30 8.80
N THR A 47 5.86 23.59 9.48
CA THR A 47 6.64 22.56 10.19
C THR A 47 5.84 21.89 11.29
N THR A 48 5.06 22.64 12.06
CA THR A 48 4.15 22.08 13.08
C THR A 48 3.06 21.22 12.46
N ALA A 49 2.47 21.61 11.32
CA ALA A 49 1.50 20.79 10.60
C ALA A 49 2.09 19.44 10.15
N VAL A 50 3.30 19.43 9.59
CA VAL A 50 3.99 18.20 9.16
C VAL A 50 4.33 17.29 10.35
N ILE A 51 4.84 17.87 11.45
CA ILE A 51 5.16 17.11 12.66
C ILE A 51 3.89 16.54 13.29
N TYR A 52 2.81 17.31 13.30
CA TYR A 52 1.51 16.89 13.81
C TYR A 52 0.96 15.72 12.99
N ASP A 53 0.90 15.84 11.66
CA ASP A 53 0.35 14.76 10.81
C ASP A 53 1.17 13.47 10.94
N LYS A 54 2.51 13.53 10.92
CA LYS A 54 3.36 12.35 11.15
C LYS A 54 3.17 11.72 12.52
N ARG A 55 2.85 12.53 13.54
CA ARG A 55 2.58 12.02 14.89
C ARG A 55 1.22 11.32 14.93
N GLU A 56 0.18 11.93 14.36
CA GLU A 56 -1.15 11.31 14.28
C GLU A 56 -1.15 10.06 13.39
N GLU A 57 -0.42 10.05 12.29
CA GLU A 57 -0.21 8.89 11.43
C GLU A 57 0.38 7.72 12.21
N LYS A 58 1.47 7.95 12.96
CA LYS A 58 2.08 6.93 13.84
C LYS A 58 1.12 6.48 14.94
N ARG A 59 0.30 7.39 15.48
CA ARG A 59 -0.72 7.04 16.47
C ARG A 59 -1.78 6.11 15.88
N ALA A 60 -2.25 6.39 14.67
CA ALA A 60 -3.19 5.53 13.94
C ALA A 60 -2.57 4.16 13.65
N GLN A 61 -1.33 4.11 13.14
CA GLN A 61 -0.62 2.83 12.92
C GLN A 61 -0.49 2.03 14.21
N ARG A 62 -0.09 2.65 15.33
CA ARG A 62 0.03 2.00 16.65
C ARG A 62 -1.29 1.43 17.15
N LYS A 63 -2.38 2.17 16.95
CA LYS A 63 -3.73 1.74 17.31
C LYS A 63 -4.08 0.42 16.61
N TRP A 64 -3.84 0.33 15.30
CA TRP A 64 -4.10 -0.87 14.52
C TRP A 64 -3.08 -2.00 14.77
N MET A 65 -1.81 -1.68 15.04
CA MET A 65 -0.82 -2.67 15.46
C MET A 65 -1.25 -3.36 16.77
N LYS A 66 -1.66 -2.59 17.79
CA LYS A 66 -2.16 -3.12 19.06
C LYS A 66 -3.43 -3.95 18.89
N ALA A 67 -4.31 -3.56 17.97
CA ALA A 67 -5.53 -4.30 17.68
C ALA A 67 -5.23 -5.73 17.24
N VAL A 68 -4.16 -5.93 16.48
CA VAL A 68 -3.85 -7.19 15.80
C VAL A 68 -2.74 -7.98 16.50
N GLU A 69 -1.99 -7.36 17.41
CA GLU A 69 -0.85 -7.95 18.12
C GLU A 69 -1.15 -9.30 18.80
N HIS A 70 -2.40 -9.54 19.22
CA HIS A 70 -2.80 -10.79 19.85
C HIS A 70 -2.64 -12.00 18.91
N ILE A 71 -2.88 -11.84 17.61
CA ILE A 71 -2.76 -12.90 16.60
C ILE A 71 -1.32 -13.43 16.54
N GLY A 72 -0.33 -12.53 16.65
CA GLY A 72 1.09 -12.94 16.62
C GLY A 72 1.57 -13.64 17.90
N LYS A 73 0.77 -13.62 18.97
CA LYS A 73 1.08 -14.29 20.24
C LYS A 73 0.42 -15.65 20.36
N GLU A 74 -0.49 -16.00 19.45
CA GLU A 74 -1.15 -17.30 19.45
C GLU A 74 -0.15 -18.39 19.06
N PRO A 75 0.01 -19.45 19.88
CA PRO A 75 0.88 -20.56 19.53
C PRO A 75 0.29 -21.35 18.35
N LEU A 76 1.17 -21.88 17.50
CA LEU A 76 0.74 -22.75 16.41
C LEU A 76 0.13 -24.04 16.95
N PRO A 77 -0.92 -24.59 16.30
CA PRO A 77 -1.59 -25.81 16.75
C PRO A 77 -0.66 -27.03 16.82
N SER A 78 0.39 -27.07 15.99
CA SER A 78 1.35 -28.17 15.94
C SER A 78 2.73 -27.68 15.57
N SER A 79 3.78 -28.32 16.08
CA SER A 79 5.17 -27.94 15.79
C SER A 79 5.55 -28.07 14.31
N GLY A 80 4.78 -28.83 13.53
CA GLY A 80 4.95 -28.98 12.08
C GLY A 80 3.90 -28.27 11.22
N SER A 81 2.96 -27.49 11.80
CA SER A 81 1.96 -26.77 10.99
C SER A 81 2.54 -25.45 10.45
N MET A 82 2.23 -25.12 9.20
CA MET A 82 2.64 -23.85 8.60
C MET A 82 1.73 -22.70 9.09
N PRO A 83 2.29 -21.51 9.43
CA PRO A 83 1.47 -20.34 9.72
C PRO A 83 0.73 -19.86 8.46
N ARG A 84 -0.34 -19.08 8.68
CA ARG A 84 -1.07 -18.41 7.60
C ARG A 84 -0.13 -17.47 6.84
N LYS A 85 -0.12 -17.60 5.51
CA LYS A 85 0.67 -16.78 4.59
C LYS A 85 -0.26 -15.94 3.70
N LEU A 86 0.01 -14.65 3.59
CA LEU A 86 -0.77 -13.71 2.76
C LEU A 86 -0.07 -13.45 1.42
N SER A 87 -0.86 -13.16 0.38
CA SER A 87 -0.32 -12.72 -0.91
C SER A 87 -0.51 -11.21 -1.06
N ILE A 88 0.51 -10.51 -1.53
CA ILE A 88 0.49 -9.05 -1.69
C ILE A 88 0.82 -8.71 -3.14
N PHE A 89 -0.15 -8.10 -3.81
CA PHE A 89 -0.05 -7.65 -5.18
C PHE A 89 0.37 -6.19 -5.23
N LEU A 90 1.52 -5.94 -5.87
CA LEU A 90 2.10 -4.62 -6.05
C LEU A 90 2.40 -4.40 -7.52
N GLU A 91 2.08 -3.23 -8.05
CA GLU A 91 2.47 -2.85 -9.41
C GLU A 91 2.89 -1.39 -9.44
N ALA A 92 3.78 -1.05 -10.36
CA ALA A 92 4.13 0.33 -10.64
C ALA A 92 2.87 1.15 -11.00
N PRO A 93 2.61 2.29 -10.32
CA PRO A 93 1.49 3.13 -10.70
C PRO A 93 1.68 3.69 -12.12
N PRO A 94 0.58 4.03 -12.80
CA PRO A 94 0.63 4.59 -14.15
C PRO A 94 1.50 5.84 -14.21
N GLY A 95 2.57 5.77 -15.00
CA GLY A 95 3.49 6.89 -15.24
C GLY A 95 4.63 7.06 -14.23
N ASP A 96 4.79 6.15 -13.26
CA ASP A 96 5.92 6.14 -12.33
C ASP A 96 6.48 4.70 -12.15
N GLY A 97 7.46 4.51 -11.28
CA GLY A 97 8.09 3.22 -11.01
C GLY A 97 7.53 2.46 -9.81
N LEU A 98 7.88 1.16 -9.73
CA LEU A 98 7.48 0.24 -8.65
C LEU A 98 7.88 0.70 -7.24
N ARG A 99 8.92 1.55 -7.12
CA ARG A 99 9.41 2.02 -5.83
C ARG A 99 8.35 2.76 -5.02
N VAL A 100 7.46 3.51 -5.68
CA VAL A 100 6.40 4.26 -4.98
C VAL A 100 5.39 3.31 -4.34
N ALA A 101 5.04 2.23 -5.02
CA ALA A 101 4.16 1.19 -4.47
C ALA A 101 4.84 0.46 -3.30
N GLN A 102 6.13 0.16 -3.41
CA GLN A 102 6.90 -0.44 -2.32
C GLN A 102 7.01 0.48 -1.10
N ASP A 103 7.20 1.79 -1.30
CA ASP A 103 7.27 2.76 -0.21
C ASP A 103 5.90 2.91 0.46
N HIS A 104 4.81 2.89 -0.30
CA HIS A 104 3.45 2.86 0.25
C HIS A 104 3.19 1.61 1.10
N PHE A 105 3.60 0.43 0.63
CA PHE A 105 3.53 -0.80 1.40
C PHE A 105 4.33 -0.68 2.71
N LYS A 106 5.59 -0.20 2.64
CA LYS A 106 6.46 -0.06 3.82
C LYS A 106 5.91 0.94 4.83
N GLU A 107 5.30 2.02 4.37
CA GLU A 107 4.78 3.09 5.22
C GLU A 107 3.48 2.67 5.94
N TYR A 108 2.50 2.11 5.22
CA TYR A 108 1.16 1.89 5.78
C TYR A 108 0.85 0.43 6.13
N VAL A 109 1.25 -0.53 5.30
CA VAL A 109 0.81 -1.93 5.41
C VAL A 109 1.77 -2.75 6.27
N LYS A 110 3.07 -2.66 5.99
CA LYS A 110 4.12 -3.45 6.64
C LYS A 110 4.08 -3.38 8.18
N PRO A 111 3.92 -2.21 8.84
CA PRO A 111 3.95 -2.16 10.30
C PRO A 111 2.87 -3.03 10.95
N ILE A 112 1.68 -3.08 10.34
CA ILE A 112 0.53 -3.80 10.88
C ILE A 112 0.67 -5.31 10.64
N LEU A 113 1.14 -5.71 9.45
CA LEU A 113 1.46 -7.12 9.17
C LEU A 113 2.56 -7.65 10.09
N VAL A 114 3.64 -6.88 10.29
CA VAL A 114 4.72 -7.27 11.20
C VAL A 114 4.23 -7.41 12.64
N ALA A 115 3.34 -6.53 13.11
CA ALA A 115 2.76 -6.63 14.43
C ALA A 115 1.91 -7.90 14.62
N SER A 116 1.31 -8.41 13.55
CA SER A 116 0.54 -9.66 13.57
C SER A 116 1.36 -10.94 13.51
N GLY A 117 2.64 -10.86 13.13
CA GLY A 117 3.49 -12.05 12.95
C GLY A 117 3.14 -12.93 11.74
N LEU A 118 2.27 -12.48 10.84
CA LEU A 118 1.95 -13.20 9.60
C LEU A 118 3.05 -13.05 8.55
N ASP A 119 3.30 -14.13 7.80
CA ASP A 119 4.21 -14.13 6.66
C ASP A 119 3.48 -13.69 5.38
N TRP A 120 4.22 -13.14 4.41
CA TRP A 120 3.65 -12.67 3.16
C TRP A 120 4.56 -12.91 1.96
N GLU A 121 3.95 -13.11 0.80
CA GLU A 121 4.61 -13.20 -0.50
C GLU A 121 4.24 -12.02 -1.38
N PHE A 122 5.22 -11.51 -2.11
CA PHE A 122 5.00 -10.42 -3.06
C PHE A 122 4.87 -10.92 -4.49
N ILE A 123 3.86 -10.41 -5.16
CA ILE A 123 3.61 -10.55 -6.59
C ILE A 123 3.77 -9.16 -7.16
N GLN A 124 4.84 -8.93 -7.93
CA GLN A 124 5.32 -7.59 -8.31
C GLN A 124 5.27 -7.38 -9.82
N GLY A 125 4.37 -6.52 -10.28
CA GLY A 125 4.32 -6.04 -11.65
C GLY A 125 5.18 -4.80 -11.88
N ARG A 126 6.07 -4.83 -12.86
CA ARG A 126 6.84 -3.64 -13.28
C ARG A 126 6.15 -2.90 -14.42
N LYS A 127 5.39 -3.63 -15.21
CA LYS A 127 4.59 -3.16 -16.33
C LYS A 127 3.16 -3.64 -16.19
N GLU A 128 2.30 -2.94 -16.92
CA GLU A 128 0.94 -3.37 -17.21
C GLU A 128 0.94 -4.80 -17.76
N GLY A 129 0.06 -5.64 -17.23
CA GLY A 129 -0.16 -7.03 -17.61
C GLY A 129 0.68 -8.05 -16.83
N ASP A 130 1.72 -7.62 -16.10
CA ASP A 130 2.60 -8.51 -15.35
C ASP A 130 1.82 -9.20 -14.20
N VAL A 131 1.02 -8.44 -13.44
CA VAL A 131 0.28 -8.98 -12.28
C VAL A 131 -0.81 -9.95 -12.75
N ARG A 132 -1.55 -9.57 -13.80
CA ARG A 132 -2.54 -10.44 -14.44
C ARG A 132 -1.93 -11.78 -14.85
N ALA A 133 -0.79 -11.74 -15.54
CA ALA A 133 -0.14 -12.94 -16.04
C ALA A 133 0.35 -13.85 -14.90
N GLU A 134 0.99 -13.28 -13.88
CA GLU A 134 1.47 -14.06 -12.74
C GLU A 134 0.33 -14.76 -11.98
N ILE A 135 -0.80 -14.06 -11.78
CA ILE A 135 -2.00 -14.65 -11.16
C ILE A 135 -2.60 -15.75 -12.03
N ALA A 136 -2.77 -15.47 -13.32
CA ALA A 136 -3.34 -16.43 -14.25
C ALA A 136 -2.48 -17.69 -14.32
N GLU A 137 -1.15 -17.56 -14.31
CA GLU A 137 -0.21 -18.68 -14.22
C GLU A 137 -0.33 -19.44 -12.90
N LYS A 138 -0.39 -18.73 -11.75
CA LYS A 138 -0.57 -19.38 -10.44
C LYS A 138 -1.87 -20.20 -10.39
N ILE A 139 -2.97 -19.68 -10.94
CA ILE A 139 -4.26 -20.39 -11.00
C ILE A 139 -4.20 -21.55 -12.01
N ARG A 140 -3.56 -21.37 -13.17
CA ARG A 140 -3.39 -22.47 -14.14
C ARG A 140 -2.53 -23.60 -13.57
N ASN A 141 -1.47 -23.27 -12.86
CA ASN A 141 -0.61 -24.23 -12.19
C ASN A 141 -1.35 -24.97 -11.06
N SER A 142 -2.21 -24.28 -10.29
CA SER A 142 -3.00 -24.95 -9.23
C SER A 142 -4.03 -25.93 -9.79
N ARG A 143 -4.55 -25.68 -11.00
CA ARG A 143 -5.46 -26.56 -11.74
C ARG A 143 -4.78 -27.80 -12.33
N LEU A 144 -3.46 -27.76 -12.54
CA LEU A 144 -2.70 -28.90 -13.06
C LEU A 144 -2.54 -29.98 -11.97
N PRO A 145 -2.56 -31.27 -12.36
CA PRO A 145 -2.24 -32.34 -11.44
C PRO A 145 -0.82 -32.15 -10.90
N PRO A 146 -0.54 -32.57 -9.66
CA PRO A 146 0.72 -32.31 -8.97
C PRO A 146 1.97 -32.66 -9.80
N ASP A 147 1.90 -33.73 -10.58
CA ASP A 147 3.03 -34.25 -11.36
C ASP A 147 3.36 -33.40 -12.61
N GLN A 148 2.45 -32.51 -13.03
CA GLN A 148 2.60 -31.65 -14.23
C GLN A 148 2.70 -30.16 -13.87
N ARG A 149 2.72 -29.83 -12.58
CA ARG A 149 2.89 -28.43 -12.17
C ARG A 149 4.28 -27.97 -12.59
N ARG A 150 4.33 -26.84 -13.30
CA ARG A 150 5.60 -26.20 -13.68
C ARG A 150 6.38 -25.90 -12.40
N GLU A 151 7.65 -26.30 -12.37
CA GLU A 151 8.64 -26.15 -11.28
C GLU A 151 8.06 -25.40 -10.09
N GLU A 152 7.39 -26.12 -9.18
CA GLU A 152 7.11 -25.52 -7.89
C GLU A 152 8.45 -25.29 -7.20
N ASP A 153 8.54 -24.20 -6.41
CA ASP A 153 9.71 -23.92 -5.59
C ASP A 153 10.20 -25.21 -4.95
N VAL A 154 11.49 -25.56 -5.11
CA VAL A 154 12.13 -26.74 -4.49
C VAL A 154 11.72 -26.94 -3.01
N ILE A 155 11.34 -25.85 -2.35
CA ILE A 155 10.77 -25.75 -1.02
C ILE A 155 9.42 -26.47 -0.85
N THR A 156 8.44 -26.31 -1.76
CA THR A 156 7.12 -26.97 -1.64
C THR A 156 7.23 -28.47 -1.87
N GLU A 157 8.04 -28.90 -2.83
CA GLU A 157 8.31 -30.32 -3.08
C GLU A 157 8.99 -30.97 -1.87
N THR A 158 10.02 -30.30 -1.32
CA THR A 158 10.71 -30.75 -0.09
C THR A 158 9.76 -30.78 1.10
N ARG A 159 8.84 -29.81 1.20
CA ARG A 159 7.83 -29.76 2.27
C ARG A 159 6.85 -30.92 2.16
N ARG A 160 6.39 -31.21 0.95
CA ARG A 160 5.47 -32.30 0.65
C ARG A 160 6.12 -33.65 0.90
N SER A 161 7.38 -33.84 0.49
CA SER A 161 8.14 -35.06 0.78
C SER A 161 8.38 -35.25 2.28
N SER A 162 8.54 -34.15 3.02
CA SER A 162 8.66 -34.14 4.49
C SER A 162 7.32 -34.32 5.23
N GLY A 163 6.18 -34.41 4.52
CA GLY A 163 4.86 -34.60 5.13
C GLY A 163 4.36 -33.42 5.96
N ILE A 164 4.90 -32.22 5.73
CA ILE A 164 4.45 -31.00 6.42
C ILE A 164 3.15 -30.53 5.76
N PRO A 165 2.02 -30.46 6.47
CA PRO A 165 0.76 -30.04 5.89
C PRO A 165 0.80 -28.56 5.49
N GLU A 166 0.18 -28.23 4.36
CA GLU A 166 -0.10 -26.84 4.00
C GLU A 166 -1.09 -26.22 4.98
N PHE A 167 -1.07 -24.89 5.06
CA PHE A 167 -2.04 -24.16 5.87
C PHE A 167 -3.46 -24.41 5.34
N ASP A 168 -4.27 -25.07 6.16
CA ASP A 168 -5.69 -25.34 5.93
C ASP A 168 -6.52 -24.23 6.60
N GLY A 169 -6.87 -23.21 5.83
CA GLY A 169 -7.60 -22.06 6.32
C GLY A 169 -7.69 -20.95 5.28
N ILE A 170 -8.35 -19.87 5.68
CA ILE A 170 -8.63 -18.71 4.83
C ILE A 170 -7.30 -18.04 4.45
N ARG A 171 -6.93 -18.07 3.17
CA ARG A 171 -5.82 -17.25 2.68
C ARG A 171 -6.32 -15.82 2.48
N GLY A 172 -5.43 -14.92 2.10
CA GLY A 172 -5.81 -13.53 1.95
C GLY A 172 -4.96 -12.81 0.94
N ASP A 173 -5.64 -12.17 0.00
CA ASP A 173 -5.02 -11.42 -1.08
C ASP A 173 -5.14 -9.92 -0.80
N ILE A 174 -4.00 -9.25 -0.69
CA ILE A 174 -3.92 -7.80 -0.51
C ILE A 174 -3.53 -7.17 -1.85
N VAL A 175 -4.41 -6.33 -2.41
CA VAL A 175 -4.19 -5.71 -3.72
C VAL A 175 -4.05 -4.21 -3.58
N ILE A 176 -2.86 -3.65 -3.88
CA ILE A 176 -2.57 -2.23 -3.59
C ILE A 176 -2.75 -1.37 -4.85
N GLY A 177 -3.82 -0.60 -4.86
CA GLY A 177 -4.19 0.36 -5.89
C GLY A 177 -5.27 -0.11 -6.87
N ARG A 178 -5.89 0.86 -7.55
CA ARG A 178 -6.92 0.57 -8.56
C ARG A 178 -6.37 -0.16 -9.78
N HIS A 179 -5.18 0.20 -10.25
CA HIS A 179 -4.57 -0.41 -11.45
C HIS A 179 -4.27 -1.90 -11.24
N THR A 180 -3.62 -2.24 -10.12
CA THR A 180 -3.41 -3.63 -9.70
C THR A 180 -4.72 -4.38 -9.50
N TRP A 181 -5.75 -3.73 -8.94
CA TRP A 181 -7.07 -4.36 -8.76
C TRP A 181 -7.72 -4.76 -10.09
N LYS A 182 -7.59 -3.92 -11.13
CA LYS A 182 -8.09 -4.25 -12.47
C LYS A 182 -7.37 -5.48 -13.04
N GLU A 183 -6.04 -5.53 -12.89
CA GLU A 183 -5.25 -6.68 -13.34
C GLU A 183 -5.51 -7.93 -12.53
N TYR A 184 -5.67 -7.80 -11.22
CA TYR A 184 -5.97 -8.91 -10.33
C TYR A 184 -7.29 -9.56 -10.73
N VAL A 185 -8.36 -8.77 -10.85
CA VAL A 185 -9.67 -9.29 -11.26
C VAL A 185 -9.58 -9.93 -12.64
N ARG A 186 -8.91 -9.28 -13.60
CA ARG A 186 -8.72 -9.83 -14.95
C ARG A 186 -7.92 -11.14 -14.94
N GLY A 187 -6.87 -11.22 -14.14
CA GLY A 187 -6.02 -12.40 -13.97
C GLY A 187 -6.74 -13.56 -13.30
N VAL A 188 -7.63 -13.29 -12.33
CA VAL A 188 -8.51 -14.31 -11.75
C VAL A 188 -9.46 -14.87 -12.80
N HIS A 189 -10.11 -14.01 -13.60
CA HIS A 189 -11.01 -14.46 -14.66
C HIS A 189 -10.28 -15.25 -15.74
N GLU A 190 -9.13 -14.76 -16.20
CA GLU A 190 -8.28 -15.45 -17.16
C GLU A 190 -7.75 -16.79 -16.63
N GLY A 191 -7.31 -16.84 -15.37
CA GLY A 191 -6.77 -18.05 -14.77
C GLY A 191 -7.79 -19.19 -14.67
N TRP A 192 -9.06 -18.86 -14.43
CA TRP A 192 -10.14 -19.86 -14.30
C TRP A 192 -10.84 -20.16 -15.63
N LEU A 193 -11.19 -19.15 -16.42
CA LEU A 193 -11.93 -19.32 -17.68
C LEU A 193 -11.01 -19.60 -18.87
N GLY A 194 -9.75 -19.20 -18.79
CA GLY A 194 -8.79 -19.38 -19.87
C GLY A 194 -8.29 -20.82 -20.00
N PRO A 195 -7.71 -21.16 -21.17
CA PRO A 195 -7.10 -22.45 -21.43
C PRO A 195 -5.86 -22.68 -20.54
N LEU A 196 -5.56 -23.95 -20.22
CA LEU A 196 -4.36 -24.30 -19.42
C LEU A 196 -3.07 -24.08 -20.23
N THR A 197 -3.10 -24.46 -21.51
CA THR A 197 -2.00 -24.29 -22.44
C THR A 197 -2.11 -22.96 -23.16
N GLU A 198 -0.97 -22.34 -23.44
CA GLU A 198 -0.88 -21.16 -24.30
C GLU A 198 -1.62 -21.43 -25.61
N PRO A 199 -2.63 -20.62 -25.98
CA PRO A 199 -3.23 -20.75 -27.29
C PRO A 199 -2.10 -20.51 -28.30
N SER A 200 -1.89 -21.46 -29.21
CA SER A 200 -0.98 -21.24 -30.33
C SER A 200 -1.41 -19.93 -30.98
N SER A 201 -0.53 -18.92 -31.03
CA SER A 201 -0.88 -17.63 -31.64
C SER A 201 -1.23 -17.86 -33.11
N VAL A 202 -2.52 -18.03 -33.42
CA VAL A 202 -3.00 -18.15 -34.79
C VAL A 202 -2.91 -16.75 -35.39
N GLY A 203 -1.77 -16.48 -36.03
CA GLY A 203 -1.54 -15.32 -36.88
C GLY A 203 -0.62 -14.24 -36.30
N GLU A 204 0.70 -14.45 -36.34
CA GLU A 204 1.67 -13.48 -36.86
C GLU A 204 3.12 -13.97 -36.69
N LYS A 205 3.66 -14.50 -37.80
CA LYS A 205 4.98 -14.23 -38.41
C LYS A 205 5.55 -15.49 -39.06
N THR A 206 5.09 -15.70 -40.28
CA THR A 206 5.92 -16.25 -41.34
C THR A 206 7.11 -15.31 -41.51
N SER A 207 8.25 -15.67 -40.95
CA SER A 207 9.55 -15.30 -41.51
C SER A 207 10.32 -16.59 -41.67
N GLU A 208 10.16 -17.17 -42.85
CA GLU A 208 11.22 -17.92 -43.49
C GLU A 208 12.50 -17.08 -43.42
N ASP A 209 13.53 -17.57 -42.73
CA ASP A 209 14.83 -17.62 -43.39
C ASP A 209 15.63 -18.80 -42.84
N VAL A 210 15.90 -19.73 -43.75
CA VAL A 210 16.74 -20.89 -43.56
C VAL A 210 18.18 -20.45 -43.83
N SER A 211 19.07 -20.59 -42.86
CA SER A 211 20.49 -20.72 -43.14
C SER A 211 21.14 -21.70 -42.18
N MET A 212 21.40 -22.90 -42.70
CA MET A 212 22.32 -23.90 -42.16
C MET A 212 23.78 -23.44 -42.38
N GLY A 213 24.65 -23.72 -41.40
CA GLY A 213 26.10 -23.60 -41.57
C GLY A 213 26.88 -23.90 -40.29
N ASP A 214 27.31 -25.16 -40.15
CA ASP A 214 28.13 -25.74 -39.07
C ASP A 214 29.48 -25.06 -38.80
N LYS A 215 29.95 -25.05 -37.54
CA LYS A 215 31.09 -25.87 -37.05
C LYS A 215 31.63 -25.45 -35.66
N GLU A 216 31.61 -26.45 -34.77
CA GLU A 216 32.65 -26.94 -33.84
C GLU A 216 33.47 -26.02 -32.89
N ALA A 217 33.36 -26.42 -31.61
CA ALA A 217 34.43 -26.71 -30.63
C ALA A 217 34.93 -25.62 -29.67
N GLY A 218 34.82 -25.93 -28.37
CA GLY A 218 35.69 -25.39 -27.31
C GLY A 218 35.07 -25.28 -25.92
N VAL A 219 35.18 -26.33 -25.09
CA VAL A 219 35.00 -26.35 -23.62
C VAL A 219 36.41 -26.65 -23.05
N PRO A 220 36.92 -26.00 -21.96
CA PRO A 220 36.62 -26.37 -20.56
C PRO A 220 36.50 -25.18 -19.58
N VAL A 221 35.53 -25.17 -18.65
CA VAL A 221 35.55 -25.69 -17.25
C VAL A 221 36.69 -25.13 -16.39
N GLU A 222 36.37 -24.24 -15.44
CA GLU A 222 37.04 -24.13 -14.14
C GLU A 222 36.07 -23.70 -13.02
N SER A 223 35.76 -24.68 -12.17
CA SER A 223 35.41 -24.66 -10.75
C SER A 223 35.39 -23.31 -10.00
N VAL A 224 34.27 -23.04 -9.31
CA VAL A 224 34.29 -22.24 -8.09
C VAL A 224 33.59 -23.02 -6.99
N GLU A 225 34.36 -23.34 -5.95
CA GLU A 225 33.92 -23.95 -4.71
C GLU A 225 32.95 -23.04 -3.95
N ALA A 226 32.02 -23.69 -3.24
CA ALA A 226 31.07 -23.08 -2.35
C ALA A 226 31.75 -22.49 -1.11
N VAL A 227 31.37 -21.26 -0.75
CA VAL A 227 31.39 -20.81 0.65
C VAL A 227 30.02 -20.23 0.97
N GLU A 228 29.33 -20.90 1.88
CA GLU A 228 28.07 -20.52 2.48
C GLU A 228 28.20 -19.19 3.25
N THR A 229 27.28 -18.25 3.04
CA THR A 229 26.69 -17.41 4.10
C THR A 229 25.31 -16.87 3.67
N LEU A 230 24.32 -17.04 4.54
CA LEU A 230 22.91 -16.59 4.41
C LEU A 230 22.75 -15.06 4.61
N PRO A 231 21.58 -14.47 4.29
CA PRO A 231 21.48 -13.29 3.42
C PRO A 231 20.96 -12.04 4.14
N GLY A 232 21.30 -10.85 3.60
CA GLY A 232 20.66 -9.61 4.06
C GLY A 232 21.36 -8.34 3.61
N ILE A 233 20.93 -7.80 2.47
CA ILE A 233 21.06 -6.40 2.04
C ILE A 233 22.51 -5.86 1.97
N THR A 234 23.06 -5.80 0.75
CA THR A 234 24.21 -4.95 0.46
C THR A 234 23.89 -4.01 -0.69
N ILE A 235 23.66 -2.73 -0.37
CA ILE A 235 23.81 -1.61 -1.29
C ILE A 235 25.27 -1.19 -1.14
N THR A 236 26.11 -1.51 -2.12
CA THR A 236 27.46 -0.95 -2.23
C THR A 236 27.45 0.17 -3.26
N SER A 237 27.26 1.39 -2.79
CA SER A 237 27.64 2.60 -3.51
C SER A 237 28.83 3.22 -2.80
N THR A 238 29.99 3.25 -3.45
CA THR A 238 31.13 4.10 -3.06
C THR A 238 31.28 5.26 -4.05
N PRO A 239 31.52 6.50 -3.59
CA PRO A 239 31.57 7.69 -4.43
C PRO A 239 32.98 7.91 -5.02
N LYS A 240 33.08 8.57 -6.18
CA LYS A 240 34.30 9.27 -6.58
C LYS A 240 33.99 10.57 -7.33
N GLU A 241 34.69 11.61 -6.86
CA GLU A 241 34.64 13.02 -7.23
C GLU A 241 35.25 13.30 -8.62
N ALA A 242 34.94 14.51 -9.10
CA ALA A 242 35.11 15.04 -10.45
C ALA A 242 36.56 15.19 -10.96
N ASP A 243 36.70 15.12 -12.29
CA ASP A 243 37.46 16.09 -13.09
C ASP A 243 37.03 16.02 -14.57
N GLU A 244 37.32 17.11 -15.28
CA GLU A 244 36.53 17.73 -16.35
C GLU A 244 37.12 17.50 -17.78
N VAL A 245 36.29 17.78 -18.81
CA VAL A 245 36.62 18.22 -20.19
C VAL A 245 36.61 17.22 -21.39
N THR A 246 35.57 17.42 -22.22
CA THR A 246 35.42 17.33 -23.70
C THR A 246 35.17 16.02 -24.48
N THR A 247 34.06 16.06 -25.23
CA THR A 247 33.46 15.14 -26.22
C THR A 247 34.25 15.03 -27.54
N PRO A 248 34.05 13.97 -28.37
CA PRO A 248 32.96 13.98 -29.34
C PRO A 248 32.18 12.65 -29.52
N SER A 249 30.86 12.78 -29.52
CA SER A 249 29.86 12.05 -30.33
C SER A 249 30.11 10.59 -30.74
N GLU A 250 29.43 9.66 -30.05
CA GLU A 250 29.07 8.34 -30.60
C GLU A 250 27.58 8.02 -30.37
N LYS A 251 27.05 7.25 -31.34
CA LYS A 251 25.66 6.92 -31.65
C LYS A 251 24.80 6.49 -30.44
N PRO A 252 23.46 6.72 -30.48
CA PRO A 252 22.58 6.29 -29.40
C PRO A 252 22.59 4.76 -29.31
N LYS A 253 23.16 4.24 -28.22
CA LYS A 253 23.01 2.84 -27.82
C LYS A 253 21.52 2.53 -27.73
N GLU A 254 21.06 1.60 -28.56
CA GLU A 254 19.72 1.02 -28.45
C GLU A 254 19.52 0.57 -27.01
N LYS A 255 18.51 1.14 -26.35
CA LYS A 255 18.09 0.67 -25.03
C LYS A 255 17.69 -0.80 -25.20
N PRO A 256 18.12 -1.72 -24.31
CA PRO A 256 17.71 -3.11 -24.39
C PRO A 256 16.18 -3.16 -24.44
N LYS A 257 15.65 -3.85 -25.46
CA LYS A 257 14.21 -4.09 -25.59
C LYS A 257 13.78 -4.83 -24.34
N LYS A 258 12.98 -4.16 -23.49
CA LYS A 258 12.42 -4.77 -22.28
C LYS A 258 11.64 -6.02 -22.70
N PRO A 259 11.59 -7.09 -21.86
CA PRO A 259 10.87 -8.31 -22.20
C PRO A 259 9.43 -7.98 -22.63
N PRO A 260 8.93 -8.63 -23.70
CA PRO A 260 7.58 -8.43 -24.19
C PRO A 260 6.58 -8.83 -23.09
N GLN A 261 5.48 -8.08 -22.98
CA GLN A 261 4.41 -8.42 -22.07
C GLN A 261 3.75 -9.71 -22.56
N PRO A 262 3.46 -10.69 -21.67
CA PRO A 262 2.71 -11.87 -22.08
C PRO A 262 1.30 -11.45 -22.51
N PRO A 263 0.81 -11.83 -23.71
CA PRO A 263 -0.57 -11.57 -24.08
C PRO A 263 -1.53 -12.38 -23.19
N PRO A 264 -2.78 -11.93 -23.00
CA PRO A 264 -3.77 -12.73 -22.30
C PRO A 264 -4.23 -13.92 -23.14
N PHE A 265 -4.57 -15.00 -22.46
CA PHE A 265 -5.00 -16.23 -23.13
C PHE A 265 -6.48 -16.18 -23.54
N ILE A 266 -7.24 -15.28 -22.93
CA ILE A 266 -8.66 -15.04 -23.22
C ILE A 266 -8.95 -13.55 -23.09
N THR A 267 -9.72 -13.01 -24.03
CA THR A 267 -10.15 -11.61 -24.01
C THR A 267 -11.38 -11.43 -23.13
N THR A 268 -11.64 -10.22 -22.64
CA THR A 268 -12.80 -9.94 -21.77
C THR A 268 -14.14 -10.17 -22.46
N ALA A 269 -14.19 -10.06 -23.79
CA ALA A 269 -15.38 -10.33 -24.60
C ALA A 269 -15.73 -11.83 -24.65
N GLU A 270 -14.75 -12.70 -24.44
CA GLU A 270 -14.91 -14.16 -24.52
C GLU A 270 -15.35 -14.79 -23.19
N TYR A 271 -15.35 -14.03 -22.08
CA TYR A 271 -15.69 -14.56 -20.75
C TYR A 271 -17.07 -15.23 -20.69
N SER A 272 -18.08 -14.67 -21.37
CA SER A 272 -19.43 -15.26 -21.39
C SER A 272 -19.51 -16.57 -22.16
N ASN A 273 -18.63 -16.75 -23.14
CA ASN A 273 -18.62 -17.92 -24.02
C ASN A 273 -17.70 -19.03 -23.50
N ALA A 274 -16.83 -18.72 -22.53
CA ALA A 274 -15.89 -19.69 -21.97
C ALA A 274 -16.58 -20.75 -21.11
N ASP A 275 -16.10 -21.99 -21.21
CA ASP A 275 -16.60 -23.10 -20.40
C ASP A 275 -16.13 -22.99 -18.94
N SER A 276 -17.00 -23.35 -18.00
CA SER A 276 -16.64 -23.37 -16.58
C SER A 276 -15.77 -24.60 -16.28
N PRO A 277 -14.58 -24.45 -15.70
CA PRO A 277 -13.75 -25.59 -15.37
C PRO A 277 -14.37 -26.44 -14.25
N PRO A 278 -14.17 -27.78 -14.27
CA PRO A 278 -14.73 -28.66 -13.24
C PRO A 278 -14.12 -28.46 -11.84
N GLY A 279 -12.93 -27.88 -11.74
CA GLY A 279 -12.23 -27.59 -10.49
C GLY A 279 -12.49 -26.21 -9.89
N LEU A 280 -13.54 -25.51 -10.33
CA LEU A 280 -13.88 -24.18 -9.80
C LEU A 280 -14.33 -24.31 -8.33
N PRO A 281 -13.67 -23.64 -7.37
CA PRO A 281 -14.04 -23.73 -5.97
C PRO A 281 -15.42 -23.10 -5.71
N ALA A 282 -16.08 -23.52 -4.63
CA ALA A 282 -17.35 -22.94 -4.22
C ALA A 282 -17.20 -21.48 -3.76
N GLU A 283 -16.10 -21.18 -3.08
CA GLU A 283 -15.74 -19.84 -2.61
C GLU A 283 -14.27 -19.57 -2.92
N PHE A 284 -13.96 -18.34 -3.34
CA PHE A 284 -12.59 -17.90 -3.50
C PHE A 284 -12.04 -17.34 -2.19
N ASP A 285 -10.72 -17.38 -2.07
CA ASP A 285 -10.03 -16.66 -1.02
C ASP A 285 -10.40 -15.17 -1.08
N PRO A 286 -10.71 -14.55 0.09
CA PRO A 286 -11.07 -13.15 0.14
C PRO A 286 -9.93 -12.25 -0.32
N SER A 287 -10.30 -11.17 -1.01
CA SER A 287 -9.37 -10.16 -1.52
C SER A 287 -9.72 -8.77 -0.98
N GLN A 288 -8.69 -8.00 -0.65
CA GLN A 288 -8.82 -6.64 -0.12
C GLN A 288 -8.10 -5.65 -1.06
N PRO A 289 -8.85 -4.87 -1.85
CA PRO A 289 -8.26 -3.72 -2.54
C PRO A 289 -7.97 -2.61 -1.54
N ILE A 290 -6.76 -2.10 -1.57
CA ILE A 290 -6.23 -1.03 -0.69
C ILE A 290 -5.98 0.21 -1.52
N SER A 291 -6.42 1.36 -1.01
CA SER A 291 -6.21 2.62 -1.70
C SER A 291 -4.73 2.96 -1.88
N PHE A 292 -4.36 3.37 -3.09
CA PHE A 292 -3.03 3.86 -3.45
C PHE A 292 -3.13 5.16 -4.26
N PRO A 293 -3.43 6.29 -3.59
CA PRO A 293 -3.67 7.56 -4.27
C PRO A 293 -2.36 8.19 -4.77
N HIS A 294 -2.05 8.00 -6.04
CA HIS A 294 -0.84 8.53 -6.68
C HIS A 294 -1.17 9.61 -7.73
N ILE A 295 -0.79 10.86 -7.47
CA ILE A 295 -0.95 11.99 -8.42
C ILE A 295 0.41 12.50 -8.89
N LEU A 296 0.55 12.60 -10.21
CA LEU A 296 1.70 13.21 -10.89
C LEU A 296 1.38 14.62 -11.43
N GLY A 297 2.42 15.43 -11.65
CA GLY A 297 2.33 16.76 -12.28
C GLY A 297 2.45 17.96 -11.33
N PHE A 298 2.95 19.07 -11.87
CA PHE A 298 3.22 20.31 -11.12
C PHE A 298 1.95 21.08 -10.74
N LEU A 299 0.96 21.16 -11.64
CA LEU A 299 -0.32 21.82 -11.36
C LEU A 299 -1.11 21.14 -10.25
N ASN A 300 -0.81 19.86 -9.98
CA ASN A 300 -1.43 19.08 -8.90
C ASN A 300 -0.70 19.23 -7.55
N THR A 301 0.35 20.06 -7.46
CA THR A 301 1.09 20.32 -6.21
C THR A 301 0.22 20.75 -5.02
N PRO A 302 -0.80 21.64 -5.12
CA PRO A 302 -1.64 21.97 -3.97
C PRO A 302 -2.44 20.77 -3.46
N ARG A 303 -2.95 19.92 -4.37
CA ARG A 303 -3.66 18.69 -4.01
C ARG A 303 -2.72 17.66 -3.37
N ARG A 304 -1.49 17.54 -3.89
CA ARG A 304 -0.45 16.70 -3.29
C ARG A 304 -0.06 17.19 -1.89
N LEU A 305 0.05 18.50 -1.69
CA LEU A 305 0.33 19.09 -0.38
C LEU A 305 -0.80 18.82 0.62
N TYR A 306 -2.05 18.96 0.19
CA TYR A 306 -3.21 18.63 1.01
C TYR A 306 -3.21 17.15 1.43
N ARG A 307 -2.91 16.23 0.51
CA ARG A 307 -2.78 14.80 0.84
C ARG A 307 -1.59 14.53 1.76
N PHE A 308 -0.47 15.22 1.54
CA PHE A 308 0.73 15.09 2.36
C PHE A 308 0.51 15.52 3.82
N LEU A 309 -0.37 16.48 4.07
CA LEU A 309 -0.72 16.96 5.42
C LEU A 309 -1.91 16.21 6.06
N ASN A 310 -2.49 15.24 5.35
CA ASN A 310 -3.64 14.45 5.82
C ASN A 310 -3.39 12.94 5.70
N ARG A 311 -2.13 12.49 5.80
CA ARG A 311 -1.76 11.07 5.71
C ARG A 311 -2.36 10.26 6.85
N ARG A 312 -2.62 10.89 8.00
CA ARG A 312 -3.28 10.23 9.15
C ARG A 312 -4.60 9.53 8.79
N HIS A 313 -5.39 10.10 7.89
CA HIS A 313 -6.69 9.53 7.52
C HIS A 313 -6.51 8.28 6.64
N MET A 314 -5.50 8.33 5.75
CA MET A 314 -5.11 7.20 4.92
C MET A 314 -4.52 6.06 5.75
N ALA A 315 -3.67 6.38 6.73
CA ALA A 315 -3.13 5.39 7.66
C ALA A 315 -4.24 4.70 8.49
N ASP A 316 -5.27 5.44 8.91
CA ASP A 316 -6.40 4.87 9.64
C ASP A 316 -7.30 4.01 8.74
N SER A 317 -7.56 4.45 7.50
CA SER A 317 -8.37 3.67 6.55
C SER A 317 -7.67 2.39 6.10
N ILE A 318 -6.39 2.47 5.72
CA ILE A 318 -5.59 1.30 5.33
C ILE A 318 -5.42 0.37 6.54
N GLY A 319 -5.19 0.94 7.74
CA GLY A 319 -5.05 0.15 8.95
C GLY A 319 -6.31 -0.65 9.29
N ARG A 320 -7.49 -0.08 9.06
CA ARG A 320 -8.78 -0.78 9.18
C ARG A 320 -8.90 -1.94 8.19
N GLU A 321 -8.56 -1.71 6.91
CA GLU A 321 -8.65 -2.73 5.87
C GLU A 321 -7.68 -3.89 6.13
N ILE A 322 -6.44 -3.57 6.51
CA ILE A 322 -5.43 -4.59 6.86
C ILE A 322 -5.81 -5.35 8.12
N ALA A 323 -6.34 -4.68 9.14
CA ALA A 323 -6.82 -5.38 10.34
C ALA A 323 -7.92 -6.39 10.01
N ALA A 324 -8.85 -6.05 9.10
CA ALA A 324 -9.86 -7.00 8.63
C ALA A 324 -9.26 -8.24 7.95
N VAL A 325 -8.22 -8.04 7.12
CA VAL A 325 -7.50 -9.16 6.47
C VAL A 325 -6.90 -10.10 7.51
N ILE A 326 -6.24 -9.52 8.52
CA ILE A 326 -5.52 -10.30 9.53
C ILE A 326 -6.48 -11.04 10.47
N LEU A 327 -7.56 -10.38 10.91
CA LEU A 327 -8.61 -10.98 11.72
C LEU A 327 -9.43 -12.03 10.95
N SER A 328 -9.21 -12.16 9.64
CA SER A 328 -9.87 -13.15 8.77
C SER A 328 -11.39 -12.98 8.70
N THR A 329 -11.90 -11.77 8.93
CA THR A 329 -13.33 -11.48 8.85
C THR A 329 -13.69 -11.03 7.44
N TYR A 330 -14.61 -11.74 6.78
CA TYR A 330 -14.95 -11.49 5.38
C TYR A 330 -16.45 -11.63 5.11
N ARG A 331 -16.87 -11.07 3.98
CA ARG A 331 -18.24 -11.13 3.46
C ARG A 331 -18.27 -11.24 1.93
N PRO A 332 -19.40 -11.63 1.33
CA PRO A 332 -19.61 -11.45 -0.11
C PRO A 332 -19.56 -9.98 -0.53
N TYR A 333 -19.16 -9.73 -1.78
CA TYR A 333 -19.26 -8.40 -2.39
C TYR A 333 -20.71 -8.02 -2.65
N ASP A 334 -21.05 -6.75 -2.44
CA ASP A 334 -22.40 -6.26 -2.70
C ASP A 334 -22.64 -6.00 -4.19
N THR A 335 -23.89 -6.22 -4.62
CA THR A 335 -24.39 -5.78 -5.91
C THR A 335 -25.40 -4.67 -5.70
N THR A 336 -25.02 -3.43 -6.01
CA THR A 336 -25.95 -2.31 -5.91
C THR A 336 -26.80 -2.26 -7.17
N SER A 337 -28.09 -2.56 -7.02
CA SER A 337 -29.09 -2.20 -8.05
C SER A 337 -29.31 -0.69 -7.95
N ALA A 338 -29.09 0.06 -9.02
CA ALA A 338 -29.10 1.53 -9.03
C ALA A 338 -30.52 2.16 -8.85
N SER A 339 -31.26 1.79 -7.80
CA SER A 339 -32.58 2.37 -7.50
C SER A 339 -32.65 3.12 -6.16
N SER A 340 -31.52 3.41 -5.51
CA SER A 340 -31.52 3.94 -4.14
C SER A 340 -30.49 5.05 -3.87
N THR A 341 -30.32 5.99 -4.80
CA THR A 341 -29.69 7.29 -4.50
C THR A 341 -30.28 8.41 -5.35
N GLU A 342 -31.47 8.87 -4.99
CA GLU A 342 -31.94 10.27 -5.13
C GLU A 342 -33.30 10.41 -4.43
N SER A 343 -33.31 10.29 -3.09
CA SER A 343 -34.44 10.71 -2.27
C SER A 343 -34.12 12.06 -1.63
N THR A 344 -34.28 13.13 -2.41
CA THR A 344 -34.57 14.45 -1.87
C THR A 344 -35.56 15.13 -2.82
N PHE A 345 -36.70 15.54 -2.25
CA PHE A 345 -37.89 16.18 -2.84
C PHE A 345 -38.95 15.26 -3.47
N SER A 346 -39.93 14.92 -2.64
CA SER A 346 -41.25 14.45 -3.03
C SER A 346 -42.08 15.60 -3.62
N SER A 347 -42.58 15.44 -4.84
CA SER A 347 -43.85 16.00 -5.27
C SER A 347 -44.49 15.03 -6.27
N ASP A 348 -45.38 14.21 -5.71
CA ASP A 348 -46.65 13.71 -6.25
C ASP A 348 -46.88 13.82 -7.78
N THR A 349 -46.92 12.67 -8.47
CA THR A 349 -47.78 12.43 -9.65
C THR A 349 -47.90 10.93 -9.91
N ASN A 350 -49.13 10.41 -9.77
CA ASN A 350 -49.54 9.06 -10.12
C ASN A 350 -49.46 8.81 -11.64
N GLN A 351 -48.68 7.81 -12.07
CA GLN A 351 -48.84 7.15 -13.38
C GLN A 351 -48.67 5.62 -13.23
N PRO A 352 -49.46 4.80 -13.97
CA PRO A 352 -49.47 3.34 -13.82
C PRO A 352 -48.27 2.68 -14.53
N PRO A 353 -47.93 1.41 -14.18
CA PRO A 353 -46.67 0.81 -14.60
C PRO A 353 -46.78 0.31 -16.04
N SER A 354 -46.03 0.93 -16.95
CA SER A 354 -45.77 0.35 -18.27
C SER A 354 -44.66 -0.69 -18.15
N SER A 355 -45.00 -1.92 -18.51
CA SER A 355 -44.11 -3.07 -18.64
C SER A 355 -43.11 -2.84 -19.76
N ASN A 356 -41.93 -2.32 -19.43
CA ASN A 356 -40.66 -2.55 -20.11
C ASN A 356 -39.57 -1.80 -19.33
N VAL A 357 -39.05 -2.45 -18.29
CA VAL A 357 -37.84 -1.98 -17.60
C VAL A 357 -36.65 -2.54 -18.37
N PRO A 358 -35.85 -1.73 -19.09
CA PRO A 358 -34.53 -2.18 -19.50
C PRO A 358 -33.75 -2.49 -18.22
N SER A 359 -33.21 -3.69 -18.11
CA SER A 359 -32.44 -4.15 -16.95
C SER A 359 -31.45 -3.08 -16.53
N THR A 360 -31.73 -2.41 -15.42
CA THR A 360 -30.83 -1.40 -14.85
C THR A 360 -29.50 -2.09 -14.57
N PRO A 361 -28.35 -1.57 -15.02
CA PRO A 361 -27.08 -2.24 -14.80
C PRO A 361 -26.83 -2.33 -13.30
N GLN A 362 -26.88 -3.53 -12.74
CA GLN A 362 -26.42 -3.79 -11.38
C GLN A 362 -24.92 -3.51 -11.35
N ILE A 363 -24.49 -2.54 -10.55
CA ILE A 363 -23.09 -2.19 -10.44
C ILE A 363 -22.51 -2.99 -9.29
N ALA A 364 -21.61 -3.91 -9.62
CA ALA A 364 -20.95 -4.76 -8.64
C ALA A 364 -19.90 -3.94 -7.86
N GLU A 365 -19.79 -4.13 -6.55
CA GLU A 365 -18.80 -3.46 -5.68
C GLU A 365 -17.36 -3.63 -6.21
N GLN A 366 -17.06 -4.79 -6.80
CA GLN A 366 -15.76 -5.07 -7.42
C GLN A 366 -15.44 -4.10 -8.56
N GLN A 367 -16.44 -3.64 -9.33
CA GLN A 367 -16.23 -2.70 -10.43
C GLN A 367 -15.95 -1.28 -9.94
N THR A 368 -16.53 -0.89 -8.80
CA THR A 368 -16.43 0.46 -8.23
C THR A 368 -15.29 0.62 -7.23
N ALA A 369 -14.72 -0.48 -6.73
CA ALA A 369 -13.61 -0.47 -5.78
C ALA A 369 -12.44 0.41 -6.28
N LEU A 370 -12.10 1.46 -5.52
CA LEU A 370 -11.01 2.41 -5.82
C LEU A 370 -11.15 3.20 -7.13
N ILE A 371 -12.36 3.33 -7.69
CA ILE A 371 -12.59 4.05 -8.96
C ILE A 371 -12.13 5.52 -8.95
N GLU A 372 -12.10 6.15 -7.77
CA GLU A 372 -11.66 7.54 -7.62
C GLU A 372 -10.18 7.75 -8.01
N GLU A 373 -9.36 6.71 -7.91
CA GLU A 373 -7.93 6.76 -8.23
C GLU A 373 -7.68 6.90 -9.74
N GLU A 374 -8.59 6.41 -10.59
CA GLU A 374 -8.47 6.53 -12.05
C GLU A 374 -8.46 7.99 -12.52
N LYS A 375 -9.10 8.88 -11.74
CA LYS A 375 -9.13 10.32 -12.00
C LYS A 375 -7.75 10.96 -11.82
N ASP A 376 -6.90 10.36 -10.98
CA ASP A 376 -5.60 10.88 -10.59
C ASP A 376 -4.47 10.43 -11.53
N TRP A 377 -4.75 9.47 -12.41
CA TRP A 377 -3.79 8.96 -13.37
C TRP A 377 -3.37 10.03 -14.40
N PRO A 378 -2.10 10.03 -14.82
CA PRO A 378 -1.60 11.00 -15.77
C PRO A 378 -2.28 10.84 -17.13
N LYS A 379 -2.52 11.98 -17.81
CA LYS A 379 -3.17 12.01 -19.13
C LYS A 379 -2.42 11.19 -20.18
N SER A 380 -1.10 11.06 -20.05
CA SER A 380 -0.26 10.27 -20.96
C SER A 380 -0.67 8.80 -21.02
N VAL A 381 -1.20 8.25 -19.93
CA VAL A 381 -1.65 6.85 -19.86
C VAL A 381 -2.96 6.65 -20.60
N ARG A 382 -3.78 7.71 -20.72
CA ARG A 382 -5.04 7.69 -21.48
C ARG A 382 -4.85 7.81 -22.99
N VAL A 383 -3.66 8.15 -23.46
CA VAL A 383 -3.38 8.23 -24.90
C VAL A 383 -3.16 6.81 -25.41
N LEU A 384 -4.11 6.32 -26.20
CA LEU A 384 -3.96 5.07 -26.93
C LEU A 384 -2.76 5.20 -27.88
N LYS A 385 -1.84 4.24 -27.83
CA LYS A 385 -0.81 4.09 -28.85
C LYS A 385 -1.20 2.86 -29.67
N ASP A 386 -1.15 2.96 -30.98
CA ASP A 386 -1.66 1.93 -31.88
C ASP A 386 -0.85 0.62 -31.82
N ASP A 387 0.32 0.62 -31.16
CA ASP A 387 1.24 -0.52 -31.07
C ASP A 387 1.06 -1.41 -29.81
N ASP A 388 0.21 -1.03 -28.85
CA ASP A 388 0.01 -1.79 -27.60
C ASP A 388 -1.25 -2.66 -27.72
N PRO A 389 -1.14 -4.01 -27.79
CA PRO A 389 -2.25 -4.87 -28.17
C PRO A 389 -3.41 -4.85 -27.16
N GLU A 390 -3.15 -4.65 -25.86
CA GLU A 390 -4.19 -4.49 -24.86
C GLU A 390 -3.73 -3.67 -23.64
N ARG A 391 -4.59 -2.75 -23.15
CA ARG A 391 -4.33 -1.92 -21.97
C ARG A 391 -5.32 -2.21 -20.83
N THR A 392 -4.96 -3.18 -20.00
CA THR A 392 -5.69 -3.60 -18.78
C THR A 392 -6.07 -2.44 -17.87
N TRP A 393 -5.27 -1.38 -17.81
CA TRP A 393 -5.52 -0.21 -16.97
C TRP A 393 -6.63 0.67 -17.51
N LEU A 394 -6.81 0.79 -18.83
CA LEU A 394 -7.86 1.65 -19.40
C LEU A 394 -9.19 0.93 -19.56
N ASP A 395 -9.14 -0.36 -19.85
CA ASP A 395 -10.34 -1.17 -20.06
C ASP A 395 -11.20 -1.25 -18.79
N PRO A 396 -12.53 -1.18 -18.88
CA PRO A 396 -13.39 -1.34 -17.70
C PRO A 396 -13.28 -2.76 -17.12
N ILE A 397 -13.55 -2.90 -15.81
CA ILE A 397 -13.60 -4.23 -15.18
C ILE A 397 -14.84 -4.98 -15.70
N VAL A 398 -14.59 -6.03 -16.48
CA VAL A 398 -15.61 -6.99 -16.91
C VAL A 398 -15.59 -8.18 -15.95
N LEU A 399 -16.77 -8.52 -15.43
CA LEU A 399 -16.93 -9.61 -14.47
C LEU A 399 -17.79 -10.72 -15.07
N ASP A 400 -17.35 -11.96 -14.91
CA ASP A 400 -18.19 -13.13 -15.14
C ASP A 400 -19.02 -13.39 -13.86
N PRO A 401 -20.36 -13.51 -13.93
CA PRO A 401 -21.20 -13.78 -12.76
C PRO A 401 -20.80 -15.07 -12.02
N ARG A 402 -20.25 -16.07 -12.72
CA ARG A 402 -19.76 -17.31 -12.11
C ARG A 402 -18.60 -17.04 -11.16
N ILE A 403 -17.69 -16.15 -11.50
CA ILE A 403 -16.52 -15.85 -10.68
C ILE A 403 -16.87 -14.80 -9.63
N ALA A 404 -17.55 -13.72 -10.05
CA ALA A 404 -17.88 -12.59 -9.19
C ALA A 404 -18.71 -12.99 -7.96
N SER A 405 -19.67 -13.91 -8.11
CA SER A 405 -20.50 -14.42 -7.00
C SER A 405 -19.72 -15.23 -5.95
N ARG A 406 -18.55 -15.76 -6.33
CA ARG A 406 -17.67 -16.56 -5.46
C ARG A 406 -16.58 -15.74 -4.79
N MET A 407 -16.32 -14.52 -5.27
CA MET A 407 -15.37 -13.60 -4.65
C MET A 407 -15.90 -13.10 -3.29
N ARG A 408 -14.96 -12.87 -2.37
CA ARG A 408 -15.24 -12.35 -1.02
C ARG A 408 -14.34 -11.14 -0.75
N ARG A 409 -14.83 -10.22 0.08
CA ARG A 409 -14.11 -9.03 0.55
C ARG A 409 -13.87 -9.13 2.04
N PHE A 410 -12.69 -8.76 2.51
CA PHE A 410 -12.46 -8.61 3.94
C PHE A 410 -13.24 -7.40 4.49
N GLN A 411 -13.82 -7.58 5.67
CA GLN A 411 -14.49 -6.50 6.38
C GLN A 411 -14.38 -6.73 7.87
N ILE A 412 -13.96 -5.69 8.59
CA ILE A 412 -13.92 -5.71 10.05
C ILE A 412 -15.34 -5.76 10.61
N THR A 413 -15.54 -6.58 11.64
CA THR A 413 -16.84 -6.67 12.32
C THR A 413 -17.10 -5.44 13.19
N LEU A 414 -18.38 -5.13 13.46
CA LEU A 414 -18.74 -3.97 14.28
C LEU A 414 -18.18 -4.08 15.71
N ASP A 415 -18.12 -5.29 16.27
CA ASP A 415 -17.60 -5.56 17.61
C ASP A 415 -16.09 -5.32 17.69
N GLU A 416 -15.35 -5.74 16.66
CA GLU A 416 -13.92 -5.45 16.54
C GLU A 416 -13.67 -3.96 16.32
N GLU A 417 -14.48 -3.28 15.52
CA GLU A 417 -14.36 -1.83 15.38
C GLU A 417 -14.55 -1.11 16.73
N ALA A 418 -15.53 -1.52 17.52
CA ALA A 418 -15.77 -0.96 18.85
C ALA A 418 -14.57 -1.20 19.77
N ARG A 419 -14.01 -2.42 19.75
CA ARG A 419 -12.80 -2.79 20.49
C ARG A 419 -11.61 -1.89 20.09
N VAL A 420 -11.40 -1.69 18.79
CA VAL A 420 -10.29 -0.88 18.28
C VAL A 420 -10.48 0.60 18.58
N ARG A 421 -11.71 1.11 18.58
CA ARG A 421 -12.00 2.50 18.99
C ARG A 421 -11.71 2.74 20.47
N ALA A 422 -11.83 1.72 21.32
CA ALA A 422 -11.49 1.81 22.74
C ALA A 422 -9.97 1.86 23.01
N ILE A 423 -9.13 1.47 22.03
CA ILE A 423 -7.67 1.49 22.18
C ILE A 423 -7.16 2.94 22.20
N VAL A 424 -6.72 3.39 23.37
CA VAL A 424 -6.04 4.68 23.54
C VAL A 424 -4.53 4.47 23.48
N VAL A 425 -3.89 5.09 22.49
CA VAL A 425 -2.43 5.07 22.35
C VAL A 425 -1.84 6.27 23.10
N PRO A 426 -1.04 6.05 24.16
CA PRO A 426 -0.44 7.15 24.92
C PRO A 426 0.56 7.93 24.08
N GLU A 427 0.75 9.21 24.38
CA GLU A 427 1.64 10.08 23.59
C GLU A 427 3.11 9.65 23.64
N GLU A 428 3.52 9.08 24.77
CA GLU A 428 4.90 8.61 25.01
C GLU A 428 5.30 7.50 24.06
N GLU A 429 4.34 6.65 23.71
CA GLU A 429 4.54 5.60 22.73
C GLU A 429 4.78 6.19 21.34
N VAL A 430 3.95 7.14 20.91
CA VAL A 430 4.01 7.73 19.56
C VAL A 430 5.31 8.52 19.33
N GLU A 431 5.79 9.18 20.38
CA GLU A 431 6.97 10.02 20.36
C GLU A 431 8.22 9.17 20.60
N GLY A 432 8.70 8.54 19.52
CA GLY A 432 9.87 7.65 19.54
C GLY A 432 11.02 8.14 20.41
N TRP A 433 11.83 7.20 20.91
CA TRP A 433 12.79 7.31 22.01
C TRP A 433 13.31 8.73 22.33
N ILE A 434 13.89 9.44 21.35
CA ILE A 434 14.52 10.75 21.55
C ILE A 434 13.55 11.79 22.13
N LYS A 435 12.32 11.89 21.63
CA LYS A 435 11.35 12.91 22.09
C LYS A 435 10.68 12.49 23.39
N GLY A 436 10.36 11.21 23.53
CA GLY A 436 9.90 10.63 24.79
C GLY A 436 10.91 10.85 25.92
N GLY A 437 12.21 10.67 25.63
CA GLY A 437 13.32 10.91 26.56
C GLY A 437 13.45 12.38 26.98
N ILE A 438 13.33 13.34 26.06
CA ILE A 438 13.39 14.77 26.40
C ILE A 438 12.19 15.18 27.27
N ARG A 439 10.98 14.65 26.99
CA ARG A 439 9.79 14.92 27.81
C ARG A 439 9.81 14.21 29.15
N SER A 440 10.32 12.99 29.22
CA SER A 440 10.46 12.27 30.50
C SER A 440 11.50 12.97 31.38
N LEU A 441 12.63 13.40 30.82
CA LEU A 441 13.61 14.26 31.51
C LEU A 441 13.00 15.60 31.93
N GLY A 442 12.19 16.23 31.08
CA GLY A 442 11.46 17.45 31.42
C GLY A 442 10.47 17.25 32.56
N ARG A 443 9.69 16.16 32.57
CA ARG A 443 8.77 15.80 33.67
C ARG A 443 9.52 15.42 34.94
N GLN A 444 10.64 14.71 34.84
CA GLN A 444 11.51 14.40 35.97
C GLN A 444 12.12 15.67 36.56
N GLY A 445 12.57 16.61 35.72
CA GLY A 445 13.02 17.94 36.14
C GLY A 445 11.92 18.75 36.81
N LEU A 446 10.70 18.75 36.27
CA LEU A 446 9.54 19.43 36.86
C LEU A 446 9.10 18.80 38.20
N LYS A 447 9.22 17.46 38.31
CA LYS A 447 8.94 16.70 39.53
C LYS A 447 10.01 16.95 40.59
N ALA A 448 11.28 17.01 40.21
CA ALA A 448 12.39 17.39 41.08
C ALA A 448 12.28 18.85 41.56
N MET A 449 11.66 19.72 40.76
CA MET A 449 11.38 21.12 41.11
C MET A 449 10.06 21.31 41.90
N GLY A 450 9.38 20.21 42.28
CA GLY A 450 8.23 20.25 43.19
C GLY A 450 6.87 20.60 42.55
N PHE A 451 6.78 20.67 41.22
CA PHE A 451 5.56 21.09 40.51
C PHE A 451 4.67 19.93 40.01
N GLY A 452 5.04 18.67 40.26
CA GLY A 452 4.26 17.49 39.86
C GLY A 452 3.53 16.83 41.03
N LYS A 453 2.24 17.14 41.24
CA LYS A 453 1.38 16.35 42.14
C LYS A 453 0.95 15.07 41.44
N ASP A 454 1.36 13.92 41.97
CA ASP A 454 0.83 12.62 41.57
C ASP A 454 -0.65 12.54 41.99
N LYS A 455 -1.58 12.39 41.04
CA LYS A 455 -2.92 11.87 41.34
C LYS A 455 -2.75 10.38 41.63
N LYS A 456 -2.83 9.97 42.90
CA LYS A 456 -2.96 8.55 43.28
C LYS A 456 -4.14 7.94 42.52
N PRO A 457 -3.98 6.77 41.85
CA PRO A 457 -5.15 5.99 41.43
C PRO A 457 -5.89 5.52 42.70
N ALA A 458 -7.22 5.56 42.66
CA ALA A 458 -8.07 5.05 43.73
C ALA A 458 -7.83 3.53 43.90
N PRO A 459 -7.79 3.01 45.13
CA PRO A 459 -7.69 1.56 45.34
C PRO A 459 -8.98 0.89 44.84
N ALA A 460 -8.84 -0.21 44.12
CA ALA A 460 -9.95 -1.08 43.78
C ALA A 460 -10.50 -1.70 45.08
N GLU A 461 -11.80 -1.52 45.31
CA GLU A 461 -12.52 -2.23 46.37
C GLU A 461 -12.70 -3.69 45.93
N GLY A 462 -12.25 -4.63 46.77
CA GLY A 462 -12.71 -6.02 46.70
C GLY A 462 -11.60 -7.07 46.69
N GLU A 463 -10.83 -7.20 47.77
CA GLU A 463 -10.28 -8.50 48.19
C GLU A 463 -10.50 -8.62 49.70
N GLU A 464 -11.45 -9.47 50.09
CA GLU A 464 -11.69 -9.88 51.48
C GLU A 464 -10.48 -10.69 51.97
N GLU A 465 -9.87 -10.24 53.06
CA GLU A 465 -8.88 -10.99 53.83
C GLU A 465 -9.53 -12.27 54.40
N VAL A 466 -9.12 -13.43 53.92
CA VAL A 466 -9.25 -14.69 54.65
C VAL A 466 -8.01 -14.81 55.55
N LEU A 467 -8.20 -14.50 56.83
CA LEU A 467 -7.29 -14.90 57.91
C LEU A 467 -7.80 -16.19 58.55
N GLU A 468 -6.81 -17.01 58.91
CA GLU A 468 -6.82 -18.38 59.50
C GLU A 468 -7.99 -18.79 60.39
#